data_AF-A0A177G420-F1
#
_entry.id   AF-A0A177G420-F1
#
_cell.length_a   1.000
_cell.length_b   1.000
_cell.length_c   1.000
_cell.angle_alpha   90.00
_cell.angle_beta   90.00
_cell.angle_gamma   90.00
#
_symmetry.space_group_name_H-M   'P 1'
#
loop_
_entity.id
_entity.type
_entity.pdbx_description
1 polymer ?
#
loop_
_entity_poly.entity_id
_entity_poly.type
_entity_poly.pdbx_seq_one_letter_code
_entity_poly.pdbx_strand_id
1 'polypeptide(L)'
;MQWFRVQAIEAINSWEVYKKLQSEKDLFNAIFAGKQAIHIFNIIQFSLIQTTWIALAKLWDNKTREKNNVRFSIIYALIKPGSFYEAICLRYKEEYGSSVEDKFKEEISLFLEIYNKYTNGNKNNIYLDIKNIRNNFLSHALLGGALQYSHTMDELEEFYNDSLKMLETAYSIFGVAISLSEFRDIRSRHADNFVNIIRSLSES
;
A
#
# COMPACT_ATOMS: atom_id res chain seq x y z
N MET A 1 -10.61 6.88 10.95
CA MET A 1 -10.42 6.62 9.50
C MET A 1 -9.36 7.50 8.85
N GLN A 2 -9.32 8.82 9.09
CA GLN A 2 -8.36 9.75 8.47
C GLN A 2 -6.89 9.30 8.41
N TRP A 3 -6.40 8.56 9.42
CA TRP A 3 -5.03 8.04 9.47
C TRP A 3 -4.71 6.96 8.41
N PHE A 4 -5.67 6.13 7.99
CA PHE A 4 -5.44 5.12 6.93
C PHE A 4 -5.31 5.74 5.56
N ARG A 5 -6.12 6.78 5.32
CA ARG A 5 -6.02 7.58 4.10
C ARG A 5 -4.65 8.23 4.01
N VAL A 6 -4.09 8.70 5.13
CA VAL A 6 -2.71 9.24 5.17
C VAL A 6 -1.69 8.17 4.78
N GLN A 7 -1.76 6.95 5.33
CA GLN A 7 -0.83 5.87 4.96
C GLN A 7 -0.96 5.47 3.48
N ALA A 8 -2.19 5.37 2.97
CA ALA A 8 -2.40 5.09 1.55
C ALA A 8 -1.87 6.23 0.65
N ILE A 9 -2.12 7.48 1.02
CA ILE A 9 -1.59 8.65 0.30
C ILE A 9 -0.06 8.66 0.33
N GLU A 10 0.56 8.33 1.46
CA GLU A 10 2.02 8.23 1.61
C GLU A 10 2.58 7.12 0.71
N ALA A 11 1.95 5.95 0.70
CA ALA A 11 2.30 4.86 -0.20
C ALA A 11 2.16 5.28 -1.68
N ILE A 12 1.07 5.95 -2.06
CA ILE A 12 0.84 6.43 -3.44
C ILE A 12 1.89 7.47 -3.84
N ASN A 13 2.16 8.45 -2.98
CA ASN A 13 3.15 9.51 -3.26
C ASN A 13 4.53 8.93 -3.55
N SER A 14 4.94 7.90 -2.80
CA SER A 14 6.26 7.30 -2.97
C SER A 14 6.31 6.25 -4.07
N TRP A 15 5.30 5.39 -4.19
CA TRP A 15 5.27 4.30 -5.17
C TRP A 15 5.18 4.82 -6.61
N GLU A 16 4.28 5.76 -6.89
CA GLU A 16 4.08 6.25 -8.26
C GLU A 16 5.34 6.97 -8.79
N VAL A 17 6.05 7.68 -7.92
CA VAL A 17 7.33 8.29 -8.26
C VAL A 17 8.40 7.21 -8.43
N TYR A 18 8.53 6.27 -7.49
CA TYR A 18 9.50 5.18 -7.57
C TYR A 18 9.36 4.37 -8.87
N LYS A 19 8.14 3.93 -9.18
CA LYS A 19 7.81 3.16 -10.40
C LYS A 19 8.27 3.89 -11.65
N LYS A 20 7.98 5.19 -11.74
CA LYS A 20 8.36 5.99 -12.90
C LYS A 20 9.88 6.17 -13.01
N LEU A 21 10.56 6.46 -11.90
CA LEU A 21 12.03 6.56 -11.88
C LEU A 21 12.70 5.23 -12.23
N GLN A 22 12.11 4.12 -11.80
CA GLN A 22 12.61 2.79 -12.10
C GLN A 22 12.46 2.43 -13.58
N SER A 23 11.32 2.76 -14.20
CA SER A 23 11.10 2.54 -15.64
C SER A 23 12.01 3.38 -16.54
N GLU A 24 12.49 4.51 -16.03
CA GLU A 24 13.33 5.47 -16.75
C GLU A 24 14.79 5.44 -16.25
N LYS A 25 15.19 4.35 -15.58
CA LYS A 25 16.52 4.23 -14.95
C LYS A 25 17.66 4.51 -15.92
N ASP A 26 17.54 4.09 -17.17
CA ASP A 26 18.58 4.29 -18.18
C ASP A 26 18.74 5.75 -18.58
N LEU A 27 17.64 6.52 -18.64
CA LEU A 27 17.69 7.98 -18.82
C LEU A 27 18.48 8.63 -17.69
N PHE A 28 18.16 8.29 -16.44
CA PHE A 28 18.86 8.84 -15.28
C PHE A 28 20.34 8.41 -15.22
N ASN A 29 20.66 7.16 -15.58
CA ASN A 29 22.04 6.71 -15.67
C ASN A 29 22.83 7.43 -16.77
N ALA A 30 22.19 7.76 -17.89
CA ALA A 30 22.83 8.52 -18.97
C ALA A 30 23.09 9.98 -18.57
N ILE A 31 22.16 10.60 -17.85
CA ILE A 31 22.29 11.98 -17.36
C ILE A 31 23.33 12.08 -16.22
N PHE A 32 23.32 11.13 -15.30
CA PHE A 32 24.22 11.10 -14.16
C PHE A 32 25.59 10.52 -14.54
N ALA A 33 26.44 11.34 -15.15
CA ALA A 33 27.78 10.94 -15.61
C ALA A 33 28.79 10.53 -14.50
N GLY A 34 28.43 10.67 -13.22
CA GLY A 34 29.32 10.42 -12.07
C GLY A 34 28.81 9.33 -11.14
N LYS A 35 29.73 8.47 -10.65
CA LYS A 35 29.42 7.42 -9.64
C LYS A 35 28.69 7.97 -8.41
N GLN A 36 28.99 9.20 -7.99
CA GLN A 36 28.32 9.85 -6.87
C GLN A 36 26.86 10.21 -7.18
N ALA A 37 26.57 10.71 -8.38
CA ALA A 37 25.21 11.06 -8.79
C ALA A 37 24.33 9.80 -8.96
N ILE A 38 24.87 8.74 -9.55
CA ILE A 38 24.22 7.42 -9.61
C ILE A 38 23.96 6.87 -8.20
N HIS A 39 24.92 7.03 -7.28
CA HIS A 39 24.75 6.61 -5.88
C HIS A 39 23.61 7.36 -5.18
N ILE A 40 23.55 8.69 -5.33
CA ILE A 40 22.47 9.51 -4.78
C ILE A 40 21.12 9.13 -5.40
N PHE A 41 21.05 8.90 -6.71
CA PHE A 41 19.83 8.44 -7.37
C PHE A 41 19.34 7.11 -6.80
N ASN A 42 20.25 6.15 -6.61
CA ASN A 42 19.90 4.87 -5.97
C ASN A 42 19.41 5.07 -4.53
N ILE A 43 19.99 6.00 -3.76
CA ILE A 43 19.50 6.36 -2.41
C ILE A 43 18.08 6.92 -2.47
N ILE A 44 17.77 7.79 -3.44
CA ILE A 44 16.43 8.36 -3.61
C ILE A 44 15.43 7.25 -3.94
N GLN A 45 15.73 6.41 -4.93
CA GLN A 45 14.88 5.27 -5.28
C GLN A 45 14.64 4.36 -4.09
N PHE A 46 15.71 4.07 -3.33
CA PHE A 46 15.66 3.27 -2.13
C PHE A 46 14.77 3.89 -1.03
N SER A 47 14.87 5.20 -0.81
CA SER A 47 14.02 5.90 0.15
C SER A 47 12.55 5.87 -0.25
N LEU A 48 12.22 6.01 -1.53
CA LEU A 48 10.84 5.97 -2.02
C LEU A 48 10.22 4.58 -1.83
N ILE A 49 10.93 3.52 -2.21
CA ILE A 49 10.43 2.15 -2.04
C ILE A 49 10.27 1.82 -0.54
N GLN A 50 11.23 2.23 0.30
CA GLN A 50 11.15 2.06 1.75
C GLN A 50 9.93 2.77 2.35
N THR A 51 9.69 4.03 2.00
CA THR A 51 8.52 4.78 2.48
C THR A 51 7.23 4.08 2.08
N THR A 52 7.14 3.59 0.84
CA THR A 52 5.99 2.80 0.37
C THR A 52 5.75 1.59 1.26
N TRP A 53 6.78 0.77 1.51
CA TRP A 53 6.64 -0.44 2.32
C TRP A 53 6.27 -0.16 3.77
N ILE A 54 6.83 0.88 4.36
CA ILE A 54 6.48 1.29 5.73
C ILE A 54 5.01 1.72 5.80
N ALA A 55 4.56 2.51 4.84
CA ALA A 55 3.19 2.97 4.77
C ALA A 55 2.21 1.79 4.61
N LEU A 56 2.52 0.84 3.71
CA LEU A 56 1.73 -0.38 3.56
C LEU A 56 1.79 -1.27 4.82
N ALA A 57 2.96 -1.44 5.43
CA ALA A 57 3.10 -2.21 6.67
C ALA A 57 2.17 -1.68 7.78
N LYS A 58 2.01 -0.36 7.89
CA LYS A 58 1.10 0.26 8.85
C LYS A 58 -0.39 -0.02 8.58
N LEU A 59 -0.79 -0.27 7.32
CA LEU A 59 -2.14 -0.71 6.97
C LEU A 59 -2.39 -2.17 7.38
N TRP A 60 -1.38 -3.02 7.19
CA TRP A 60 -1.47 -4.47 7.37
C TRP A 60 -1.21 -4.95 8.81
N ASP A 61 -0.42 -4.22 9.60
CA ASP A 61 0.09 -4.73 10.88
C ASP A 61 -0.87 -4.61 12.09
N ASN A 62 -0.71 -5.54 13.03
CA ASN A 62 -1.49 -5.77 14.24
C ASN A 62 -0.84 -5.20 15.54
N LYS A 63 0.40 -4.68 15.54
CA LYS A 63 1.15 -4.41 16.79
C LYS A 63 1.76 -3.01 16.90
N THR A 64 0.93 -1.95 16.86
CA THR A 64 1.30 -0.64 17.41
C THR A 64 0.62 -0.40 18.77
N ARG A 65 1.34 0.23 19.70
CA ARG A 65 0.91 0.63 21.07
C ARG A 65 -0.35 1.52 21.10
N GLU A 66 -0.78 2.04 19.96
CA GLU A 66 -1.95 2.92 19.83
C GLU A 66 -3.23 2.11 19.65
N LYS A 67 -4.14 2.26 20.61
CA LYS A 67 -5.38 1.48 20.78
C LYS A 67 -6.51 1.81 19.78
N ASN A 68 -6.32 2.73 18.83
CA ASN A 68 -7.44 3.34 18.08
C ASN A 68 -7.35 3.25 16.54
N ASN A 69 -6.73 2.20 15.98
CA ASN A 69 -6.49 2.08 14.53
C ASN A 69 -7.27 0.90 13.90
N VAL A 70 -8.09 1.16 12.87
CA VAL A 70 -8.79 0.19 11.98
C VAL A 70 -7.82 -0.52 11.00
N ARG A 71 -7.21 -1.62 11.43
CA ARG A 71 -6.23 -2.41 10.66
C ARG A 71 -6.91 -3.41 9.73
N PHE A 72 -6.27 -3.86 8.64
CA PHE A 72 -6.87 -4.89 7.77
C PHE A 72 -7.20 -6.18 8.52
N SER A 73 -6.43 -6.56 9.54
CA SER A 73 -6.76 -7.69 10.42
C SER A 73 -8.01 -7.47 11.27
N ILE A 74 -8.26 -6.23 11.70
CA ILE A 74 -9.47 -5.86 12.45
C ILE A 74 -10.65 -5.90 11.51
N ILE A 75 -10.55 -5.25 10.34
CA ILE A 75 -11.61 -5.28 9.32
C ILE A 75 -11.93 -6.72 8.95
N TYR A 76 -10.91 -7.54 8.69
CA TYR A 76 -11.06 -8.97 8.45
C TYR A 76 -11.85 -9.66 9.57
N ALA A 77 -11.51 -9.42 10.84
CA ALA A 77 -12.24 -9.99 11.96
C ALA A 77 -13.69 -9.51 12.07
N LEU A 78 -13.98 -8.26 11.65
CA LEU A 78 -15.34 -7.70 11.65
C LEU A 78 -16.20 -8.29 10.52
N ILE A 79 -15.62 -8.51 9.33
CA ILE A 79 -16.37 -8.89 8.12
C ILE A 79 -16.32 -10.37 7.77
N LYS A 80 -15.43 -11.15 8.41
CA LYS A 80 -15.34 -12.60 8.18
C LYS A 80 -16.63 -13.28 8.68
N PRO A 81 -17.28 -14.12 7.87
CA PRO A 81 -18.44 -14.89 8.30
C PRO A 81 -18.17 -15.65 9.60
N GLY A 82 -19.06 -15.46 10.57
CA GLY A 82 -18.98 -16.01 11.92
C GLY A 82 -19.86 -15.23 12.90
N SER A 83 -19.89 -15.67 14.16
CA SER A 83 -20.82 -15.16 15.18
C SER A 83 -20.75 -13.65 15.40
N PHE A 84 -19.56 -13.04 15.28
CA PHE A 84 -19.39 -11.61 15.42
C PHE A 84 -19.96 -10.83 14.23
N TYR A 85 -19.73 -11.32 13.02
CA TYR A 85 -20.28 -10.74 11.79
C TYR A 85 -21.80 -10.87 11.74
N GLU A 86 -22.34 -12.03 12.12
CA GLU A 86 -23.79 -12.26 12.28
C GLU A 86 -24.40 -11.28 13.29
N ALA A 87 -23.74 -11.06 14.43
CA ALA A 87 -24.19 -10.10 15.43
C ALA A 87 -24.22 -8.65 14.91
N ILE A 88 -23.25 -8.26 14.08
CA ILE A 88 -23.26 -6.96 13.38
C ILE A 88 -24.43 -6.90 12.39
N CYS A 89 -24.59 -7.92 11.54
CA CYS A 89 -25.65 -7.96 10.54
C CYS A 89 -27.04 -7.87 11.19
N LEU A 90 -27.26 -8.57 12.31
CA LEU A 90 -28.50 -8.50 13.08
C LEU A 90 -28.75 -7.10 13.66
N ARG A 91 -27.71 -6.46 14.21
CA ARG A 91 -27.82 -5.11 14.79
C ARG A 91 -28.20 -4.05 13.77
N TYR A 92 -27.70 -4.17 12.55
CA TYR A 92 -27.91 -3.19 11.48
C TYR A 92 -29.02 -3.59 10.50
N LYS A 93 -29.69 -4.73 10.71
CA LYS A 93 -30.74 -5.26 9.83
C LYS A 93 -31.89 -4.27 9.62
N GLU A 94 -32.29 -3.55 10.67
CA GLU A 94 -33.39 -2.59 10.62
C GLU A 94 -33.01 -1.29 9.87
N GLU A 95 -31.74 -0.89 9.90
CA GLU A 95 -31.25 0.35 9.29
C GLU A 95 -31.03 0.23 7.78
N TYR A 96 -30.67 -0.96 7.29
CA TYR A 96 -30.32 -1.17 5.88
C TYR A 96 -31.36 -1.94 5.04
N GLY A 97 -32.42 -2.47 5.65
CA GLY A 97 -33.55 -3.13 4.95
C GLY A 97 -33.20 -4.50 4.36
N SER A 98 -32.24 -4.55 3.43
CA SER A 98 -31.57 -5.79 3.00
C SER A 98 -30.52 -6.19 4.03
N SER A 99 -30.24 -7.49 4.17
CA SER A 99 -29.13 -7.92 5.03
C SER A 99 -27.83 -7.24 4.58
N VAL A 100 -27.00 -6.80 5.53
CA VAL A 100 -25.66 -6.23 5.24
C VAL A 100 -24.85 -7.20 4.37
N GLU A 101 -25.06 -8.50 4.56
CA GLU A 101 -24.54 -9.58 3.72
C GLU A 101 -24.89 -9.43 2.24
N ASP A 102 -26.17 -9.26 1.91
CA ASP A 102 -26.61 -9.19 0.51
C ASP A 102 -26.12 -7.91 -0.16
N LYS A 103 -26.05 -6.81 0.60
CA LYS A 103 -25.65 -5.49 0.08
C LYS A 103 -24.16 -5.41 -0.25
N PHE A 104 -23.30 -5.99 0.57
CA PHE A 104 -21.83 -5.86 0.45
C PHE A 104 -21.12 -7.18 0.16
N LYS A 105 -21.86 -8.17 -0.37
CA LYS A 105 -21.35 -9.52 -0.61
C LYS A 105 -20.06 -9.53 -1.43
N GLU A 106 -20.02 -8.73 -2.49
CA GLU A 106 -18.89 -8.68 -3.42
C GLU A 106 -17.68 -8.03 -2.76
N GLU A 107 -17.87 -6.90 -2.07
CA GLU A 107 -16.83 -6.19 -1.34
C GLU A 107 -16.23 -7.05 -0.23
N ILE A 108 -17.09 -7.72 0.55
CA ILE A 108 -16.64 -8.62 1.62
C ILE A 108 -15.85 -9.78 1.02
N SER A 109 -16.36 -10.41 -0.05
CA SER A 109 -15.66 -11.53 -0.70
C SER A 109 -14.29 -11.11 -1.22
N LEU A 110 -14.21 -9.97 -1.90
CA LEU A 110 -12.97 -9.39 -2.42
C LEU A 110 -11.97 -9.10 -1.30
N PHE A 111 -12.41 -8.47 -0.21
CA PHE A 111 -11.52 -8.17 0.91
C PHE A 111 -10.97 -9.45 1.54
N LEU A 112 -11.82 -10.45 1.76
CA LEU A 112 -11.42 -11.74 2.34
C LEU A 112 -10.46 -12.49 1.41
N GLU A 113 -10.70 -12.47 0.09
CA GLU A 113 -9.82 -13.08 -0.91
C GLU A 113 -8.42 -12.48 -0.85
N ILE A 114 -8.31 -11.15 -0.95
CA ILE A 114 -7.01 -10.47 -0.93
C ILE A 114 -6.33 -10.67 0.43
N TYR A 115 -7.05 -10.55 1.55
CA TYR A 115 -6.47 -10.78 2.87
C TYR A 115 -5.91 -12.21 2.99
N ASN A 116 -6.66 -13.22 2.54
CA ASN A 116 -6.24 -14.61 2.61
C ASN A 116 -5.08 -14.91 1.66
N LYS A 117 -5.04 -14.32 0.46
CA LYS A 117 -3.94 -14.42 -0.51
C LYS A 117 -2.58 -14.12 0.14
N TYR A 118 -2.51 -13.07 0.95
CA TYR A 118 -1.27 -12.62 1.60
C TYR A 118 -1.05 -13.20 3.00
N THR A 119 -2.08 -13.66 3.72
CA THR A 119 -1.88 -14.19 5.09
C THR A 119 -1.76 -15.70 5.16
N ASN A 120 -2.49 -16.42 4.30
CA ASN A 120 -2.59 -17.88 4.29
C ASN A 120 -2.31 -18.49 2.90
N GLY A 121 -2.23 -17.66 1.86
CA GLY A 121 -2.11 -18.07 0.47
C GLY A 121 -0.68 -18.12 -0.06
N ASN A 122 -0.58 -18.15 -1.39
CA ASN A 122 0.68 -18.29 -2.13
C ASN A 122 1.59 -17.06 -2.09
N LYS A 123 1.08 -15.89 -1.62
CA LYS A 123 1.85 -14.64 -1.50
C LYS A 123 2.22 -14.31 -0.05
N ASN A 124 2.20 -15.31 0.85
CA ASN A 124 2.52 -15.13 2.27
C ASN A 124 3.95 -14.64 2.52
N ASN A 125 4.91 -15.00 1.65
CA ASN A 125 6.27 -14.47 1.70
C ASN A 125 6.31 -12.93 1.69
N ILE A 126 5.51 -12.27 0.86
CA ILE A 126 5.43 -10.80 0.79
C ILE A 126 4.95 -10.22 2.13
N TYR A 127 3.93 -10.83 2.73
CA TYR A 127 3.42 -10.41 4.03
C TYR A 127 4.43 -10.62 5.17
N LEU A 128 5.19 -11.72 5.14
CA LEU A 128 6.27 -11.98 6.09
C LEU A 128 7.41 -10.96 5.93
N ASP A 129 7.79 -10.61 4.71
CA ASP A 129 8.82 -9.61 4.45
C ASP A 129 8.40 -8.22 4.95
N ILE A 130 7.13 -7.85 4.79
CA ILE A 130 6.57 -6.60 5.35
C ILE A 130 6.64 -6.59 6.89
N LYS A 131 6.35 -7.72 7.53
CA LYS A 131 6.51 -7.85 8.98
C LYS A 131 7.98 -7.72 9.41
N ASN A 132 8.91 -8.25 8.61
CA ASN A 132 10.34 -8.14 8.85
C ASN A 132 10.82 -6.70 8.69
N ILE A 133 10.42 -6.02 7.61
CA ILE A 133 10.66 -4.58 7.38
C ILE A 133 10.23 -3.80 8.63
N ARG A 134 8.99 -4.00 9.10
CA ARG A 134 8.50 -3.39 10.34
C ARG A 134 9.39 -3.71 11.54
N ASN A 135 9.69 -4.98 11.79
CA ASN A 135 10.48 -5.39 12.96
C ASN A 135 11.86 -4.72 12.95
N ASN A 136 12.51 -4.69 11.80
CA ASN A 136 13.82 -4.06 11.61
C ASN A 136 13.75 -2.55 11.87
N PHE A 137 12.67 -1.87 11.42
CA PHE A 137 12.45 -0.45 11.71
C PHE A 137 12.14 -0.15 13.17
N LEU A 138 11.40 -1.02 13.86
CA LEU A 138 11.05 -0.84 15.28
C LEU A 138 12.20 -1.22 16.22
N SER A 139 13.02 -2.21 15.86
CA SER A 139 14.18 -2.63 16.67
C SER A 139 15.40 -1.73 16.45
N HIS A 140 15.49 -1.07 15.29
CA HIS A 140 16.58 -0.18 14.96
C HIS A 140 16.05 1.10 14.29
N ALA A 141 15.95 2.19 15.06
CA ALA A 141 15.84 3.55 14.53
C ALA A 141 17.11 4.01 13.76
N LEU A 142 17.99 3.07 13.41
CA LEU A 142 19.27 3.27 12.75
C LEU A 142 19.52 2.05 11.86
N LEU A 143 19.13 2.11 10.59
CA LEU A 143 19.67 1.18 9.60
C LEU A 143 20.18 1.97 8.40
N GLY A 144 21.52 2.09 8.35
CA GLY A 144 22.29 2.38 7.13
C GLY A 144 22.52 1.12 6.27
N GLY A 145 21.70 0.08 6.45
CA GLY A 145 21.71 -1.14 5.64
C GLY A 145 20.67 -1.06 4.53
N ALA A 146 21.02 -1.48 3.32
CA ALA A 146 20.07 -1.60 2.23
C ALA A 146 19.01 -2.66 2.56
N LEU A 147 17.73 -2.29 2.50
CA LEU A 147 16.61 -3.23 2.47
C LEU A 147 16.77 -4.06 1.21
N GLN A 148 17.09 -5.35 1.40
CA GLN A 148 17.01 -6.32 0.32
C GLN A 148 15.55 -6.75 0.22
N TYR A 149 14.89 -6.33 -0.86
CA TYR A 149 13.58 -6.85 -1.22
C TYR A 149 13.79 -8.14 -2.02
N SER A 150 13.18 -9.23 -1.56
CA SER A 150 13.29 -10.55 -2.21
C SER A 150 12.32 -10.74 -3.39
N HIS A 151 11.58 -9.69 -3.75
CA HIS A 151 10.44 -9.74 -4.65
C HIS A 151 10.67 -8.94 -5.94
N THR A 152 10.04 -9.40 -7.00
CA THR A 152 10.04 -8.73 -8.30
C THR A 152 9.19 -7.47 -8.28
N MET A 153 9.48 -6.51 -9.17
CA MET A 153 8.70 -5.27 -9.29
C MET A 153 7.20 -5.54 -9.50
N ASP A 154 6.85 -6.55 -10.29
CA ASP A 154 5.47 -6.95 -10.56
C ASP A 154 4.76 -7.44 -9.29
N GLU A 155 5.43 -8.23 -8.47
CA GLU A 155 4.89 -8.68 -7.18
C GLU A 155 4.68 -7.53 -6.19
N LEU A 156 5.59 -6.54 -6.23
CA LEU A 156 5.47 -5.34 -5.43
C LEU A 156 4.31 -4.46 -5.89
N GLU A 157 4.13 -4.32 -7.20
CA GLU A 157 3.02 -3.59 -7.80
C GLU A 157 1.67 -4.26 -7.49
N GLU A 158 1.62 -5.58 -7.60
CA GLU A 158 0.45 -6.39 -7.26
C GLU A 158 0.05 -6.15 -5.80
N PHE A 159 1.01 -6.27 -4.86
CA PHE A 159 0.74 -6.04 -3.45
C PHE A 159 0.30 -4.60 -3.12
N TYR A 160 0.94 -3.61 -3.75
CA TYR A 160 0.56 -2.21 -3.62
C TYR A 160 -0.89 -1.99 -4.07
N ASN A 161 -1.25 -2.45 -5.27
CA ASN A 161 -2.59 -2.28 -5.83
C ASN A 161 -3.65 -3.01 -4.99
N ASP A 162 -3.37 -4.24 -4.58
CA ASP A 162 -4.25 -5.02 -3.72
C ASP A 162 -4.48 -4.35 -2.37
N SER A 163 -3.44 -3.77 -1.77
CA SER A 163 -3.55 -3.02 -0.52
C SER A 163 -4.44 -1.79 -0.65
N LEU A 164 -4.32 -1.02 -1.75
CA LEU A 164 -5.19 0.14 -1.97
C LEU A 164 -6.63 -0.29 -2.22
N LYS A 165 -6.85 -1.32 -3.04
CA LYS A 165 -8.17 -1.85 -3.34
C LYS A 165 -8.85 -2.39 -2.08
N MET A 166 -8.13 -3.09 -1.21
CA MET A 166 -8.64 -3.51 0.10
C MET A 166 -9.07 -2.32 0.96
N LEU A 167 -8.32 -1.21 0.91
CA LEU A 167 -8.68 -0.02 1.68
C LEU A 167 -9.95 0.65 1.13
N GLU A 168 -10.05 0.84 -0.17
CA GLU A 168 -11.26 1.37 -0.80
C GLU A 168 -12.47 0.49 -0.50
N THR A 169 -12.30 -0.83 -0.59
CA THR A 169 -13.33 -1.83 -0.27
C THR A 169 -13.77 -1.72 1.19
N ALA A 170 -12.82 -1.64 2.13
CA ALA A 170 -13.14 -1.47 3.54
C ALA A 170 -13.94 -0.20 3.80
N TYR A 171 -13.54 0.92 3.21
CA TYR A 171 -14.25 2.19 3.32
C TYR A 171 -15.67 2.11 2.73
N SER A 172 -15.83 1.44 1.59
CA SER A 172 -17.13 1.18 0.96
C SER A 172 -18.07 0.40 1.88
N ILE A 173 -17.58 -0.68 2.50
CA ILE A 173 -18.34 -1.50 3.47
C ILE A 173 -18.85 -0.65 4.64
N PHE A 174 -18.07 0.34 5.09
CA PHE A 174 -18.45 1.26 6.16
C PHE A 174 -19.18 2.53 5.67
N GLY A 175 -19.66 2.54 4.43
CA GLY A 175 -20.46 3.63 3.87
C GLY A 175 -19.68 4.93 3.60
N VAL A 176 -18.35 4.85 3.49
CA VAL A 176 -17.51 6.01 3.20
C VAL A 176 -16.89 5.85 1.82
N ALA A 177 -17.21 6.78 0.92
CA ALA A 177 -16.56 6.82 -0.39
C ALA A 177 -15.16 7.43 -0.26
N ILE A 178 -14.16 6.71 -0.75
CA ILE A 178 -12.82 7.24 -1.03
C ILE A 178 -12.41 6.85 -2.45
N SER A 179 -11.69 7.73 -3.13
CA SER A 179 -11.09 7.46 -4.43
C SER A 179 -9.58 7.60 -4.28
N LEU A 180 -8.88 6.47 -4.13
CA LEU A 180 -7.43 6.42 -4.14
C LEU A 180 -6.91 6.34 -5.58
N SER A 181 -7.72 5.80 -6.50
CA SER A 181 -7.44 5.77 -7.94
C SER A 181 -7.21 7.19 -8.52
N GLU A 182 -8.08 8.15 -8.24
CA GLU A 182 -7.90 9.54 -8.70
C GLU A 182 -6.60 10.15 -8.16
N PHE A 183 -6.30 9.89 -6.88
CA PHE A 183 -5.07 10.37 -6.26
C PHE A 183 -3.83 9.73 -6.89
N ARG A 184 -3.90 8.43 -7.21
CA ARG A 184 -2.86 7.70 -7.93
C ARG A 184 -2.64 8.29 -9.32
N ASP A 185 -3.70 8.58 -10.07
CA ASP A 185 -3.62 9.13 -11.42
C ASP A 185 -3.01 10.54 -11.43
N ILE A 186 -3.32 11.37 -10.42
CA ILE A 186 -2.66 12.68 -10.25
C ILE A 186 -1.16 12.49 -9.98
N ARG A 187 -0.79 11.57 -9.08
CA ARG A 187 0.62 11.33 -8.73
C ARG A 187 1.43 10.71 -9.85
N SER A 188 0.85 9.79 -10.61
CA SER A 188 1.46 9.23 -11.81
C SER A 188 1.77 10.33 -12.83
N ARG A 189 0.81 11.22 -13.13
CA ARG A 189 1.02 12.39 -14.00
C ARG A 189 2.12 13.34 -13.50
N HIS A 190 2.20 13.57 -12.19
CA HIS A 190 3.27 14.39 -11.62
C HIS A 190 4.65 13.74 -11.81
N ALA A 191 4.75 12.42 -11.64
CA ALA A 191 5.99 11.68 -11.89
C ALA A 191 6.38 11.72 -13.38
N ASP A 192 5.42 11.58 -14.29
CA ASP A 192 5.64 11.74 -15.73
C ASP A 192 6.15 13.13 -16.08
N ASN A 193 5.50 14.18 -15.57
CA ASN A 193 5.92 15.56 -15.80
C ASN A 193 7.35 15.80 -15.32
N PHE A 194 7.71 15.28 -14.15
CA PHE A 194 9.07 15.39 -13.63
C PHE A 194 10.09 14.75 -14.59
N VAL A 195 9.84 13.52 -15.05
CA VAL A 195 10.73 12.85 -16.00
C VAL A 195 10.83 13.60 -17.33
N ASN A 196 9.71 14.12 -17.84
CA ASN A 196 9.71 14.88 -19.10
C ASN A 196 10.55 16.16 -18.99
N ILE A 197 10.51 16.85 -17.84
CA ILE A 197 11.38 18.02 -17.59
C ILE A 197 12.85 17.57 -17.61
N ILE A 198 13.19 16.51 -16.89
CA ILE A 198 14.57 15.98 -16.86
C ILE A 198 15.06 15.61 -18.27
N ARG A 199 14.21 14.97 -19.08
CA ARG A 199 14.53 14.63 -20.48
C ARG A 199 14.82 15.87 -21.30
N SER A 200 13.95 16.90 -21.21
CA SER A 200 14.15 18.14 -21.95
C SER A 200 15.45 18.87 -21.58
N LEU A 201 15.87 18.80 -20.32
CA LEU A 201 17.14 19.37 -19.85
C LEU A 201 18.37 18.58 -20.30
N SER A 202 18.21 17.30 -20.66
CA SER A 202 19.31 16.47 -21.16
C SER A 202 19.56 16.63 -22.66
N GLU A 203 18.56 17.13 -23.39
CA GLU A 203 18.59 17.35 -24.83
C GLU A 203 19.03 18.79 -25.20
N SER A 204 19.08 19.70 -24.22
CA SER A 204 19.52 21.10 -24.34
C SER A 204 21.00 21.29 -24.03
#